data_AF-A0A7J7IKS7-F1
#
_entry.id   AF-A0A7J7IKS7-F1
#
_cell.length_a   1.000
_cell.length_b   1.000
_cell.length_c   1.000
_cell.angle_alpha   90.00
_cell.angle_beta   90.00
_cell.angle_gamma   90.00
#
_symmetry.space_group_name_H-M   'P 1'
#
loop_
_entity.id
_entity.type
_entity.pdbx_description
1 polymer ?
#
loop_
_entity_poly.entity_id
_entity_poly.type
_entity_poly.pdbx_seq_one_letter_code
_entity_poly.pdbx_strand_id
1 'polypeptide(L)'
;MDWVHVESVAEAEMLAAAALMDPARHHLVAGKAFFVTDDGGPTSVQRVFDPVLEAAGVRMPDKRIRVHWRLLYLLAALFELVAWVLDDKPVLMRMEILKAHVAHTFRADAARRILGYRPRYTTAYGIQMWAQQLRETQGDQPLEIDPVEIRRLGRQLITPVAVGVTLAALAYSLKG
;
A
#
# COMPACT_ATOMS: atom_id res chain seq x y z
N MET A 1 -4.59 3.83 7.38
CA MET A 1 -5.28 4.11 6.10
C MET A 1 -6.77 3.85 6.27
N ASP A 2 -7.60 4.51 5.48
CA ASP A 2 -9.02 4.17 5.34
C ASP A 2 -9.15 3.15 4.20
N TRP A 3 -9.80 2.01 4.45
CA TRP A 3 -9.88 0.89 3.51
C TRP A 3 -11.27 0.84 2.90
N VAL A 4 -11.32 0.73 1.58
CA VAL A 4 -12.56 0.69 0.81
C VAL A 4 -12.57 -0.55 -0.08
N HIS A 5 -13.72 -1.20 -0.18
CA HIS A 5 -13.92 -2.33 -1.06
C HIS A 5 -13.87 -1.88 -2.54
N VAL A 6 -13.22 -2.65 -3.41
CA VAL A 6 -13.10 -2.30 -4.84
C VAL A 6 -14.46 -2.10 -5.50
N GLU A 7 -15.45 -2.93 -5.17
CA GLU A 7 -16.80 -2.78 -5.73
C GLU A 7 -17.51 -1.52 -5.25
N SER A 8 -17.24 -1.05 -4.03
CA SER A 8 -17.77 0.24 -3.55
C SER A 8 -17.23 1.40 -4.39
N VAL A 9 -15.95 1.33 -4.79
CA VAL A 9 -15.33 2.33 -5.68
C VAL A 9 -15.96 2.26 -7.07
N ALA A 10 -16.09 1.06 -7.63
CA ALA A 10 -16.70 0.87 -8.96
C ALA A 10 -18.17 1.35 -8.98
N GLU A 11 -18.94 1.11 -7.92
CA GLU A 11 -20.31 1.62 -7.80
C GLU A 11 -20.34 3.15 -7.75
N ALA A 12 -19.45 3.78 -6.98
CA ALA A 12 -19.34 5.23 -6.94
C ALA A 12 -18.96 5.83 -8.32
N GLU A 13 -18.08 5.17 -9.08
CA GLU A 13 -17.72 5.56 -10.45
C GLU A 13 -18.91 5.45 -11.40
N MET A 14 -19.68 4.36 -11.33
CA MET A 14 -20.91 4.20 -12.13
C MET A 14 -21.94 5.27 -11.79
N LEU A 15 -22.14 5.59 -10.50
CA LEU A 15 -23.04 6.66 -10.07
C LEU A 15 -22.58 8.04 -10.54
N ALA A 16 -21.27 8.31 -10.49
CA ALA A 16 -20.68 9.54 -11.00
C ALA A 16 -20.88 9.67 -12.51
N ALA A 17 -20.62 8.61 -13.26
CA ALA A 17 -20.83 8.57 -14.70
C ALA A 17 -22.31 8.79 -15.07
N ALA A 18 -23.23 8.11 -14.39
CA ALA A 18 -24.67 8.28 -14.62
C ALA A 18 -25.13 9.72 -14.32
N ALA A 19 -24.66 10.31 -13.22
CA ALA A 19 -25.00 11.69 -12.87
C ALA A 19 -24.38 12.73 -13.84
N LEU A 20 -23.24 12.40 -14.47
CA LEU A 20 -22.60 13.26 -15.46
C LEU A 20 -23.34 13.24 -16.81
N MET A 21 -23.93 12.09 -17.17
CA MET A 21 -24.70 11.92 -18.40
C MET A 21 -26.13 12.48 -18.29
N ASP A 22 -26.65 12.65 -17.08
CA ASP A 22 -27.96 13.26 -16.84
C ASP A 22 -27.87 14.80 -16.94
N PRO A 23 -28.51 15.45 -17.93
CA PRO A 23 -28.48 16.90 -18.08
C PRO A 23 -28.96 17.66 -16.83
N ALA A 24 -29.90 17.09 -16.07
CA ALA A 24 -30.42 17.73 -14.85
C ALA A 24 -29.40 17.68 -13.70
N ARG A 25 -28.50 16.69 -13.67
CA ARG A 25 -27.52 16.49 -12.60
C ARG A 25 -26.09 16.85 -13.00
N HIS A 26 -25.81 17.04 -14.28
CA HIS A 26 -24.48 17.33 -14.83
C HIS A 26 -23.76 18.46 -14.08
N HIS A 27 -24.43 19.59 -13.89
CA HIS A 27 -23.88 20.76 -13.21
C HIS A 27 -23.51 20.50 -11.74
N LEU A 28 -24.08 19.46 -11.11
CA LEU A 28 -23.78 19.10 -9.73
C LEU A 28 -22.51 18.26 -9.60
N VAL A 29 -22.07 17.59 -10.66
CA VAL A 29 -20.96 16.62 -10.61
C VAL A 29 -19.76 17.00 -11.48
N ALA A 30 -19.97 17.74 -12.57
CA ALA A 30 -18.91 18.12 -13.49
C ALA A 30 -17.80 18.91 -12.77
N GLY A 31 -16.55 18.47 -12.93
CA GLY A 31 -15.37 19.09 -12.32
C GLY A 31 -15.22 18.88 -10.81
N LYS A 32 -16.07 18.06 -10.17
CA LYS A 32 -15.97 17.80 -8.73
C LYS A 32 -15.21 16.51 -8.43
N ALA A 33 -14.39 16.57 -7.39
CA ALA A 33 -13.77 15.39 -6.80
C ALA A 33 -14.66 14.83 -5.69
N PHE A 34 -14.80 13.51 -5.65
CA PHE A 34 -15.58 12.79 -4.63
C PHE A 34 -14.66 11.80 -3.89
N PHE A 35 -14.79 11.75 -2.57
CA PHE A 35 -14.18 10.69 -1.78
C PHE A 35 -15.18 9.56 -1.56
N VAL A 36 -14.68 8.33 -1.59
CA VAL A 36 -15.45 7.10 -1.40
C VAL A 36 -14.84 6.36 -0.21
N THR A 37 -15.68 5.93 0.74
CA THR A 37 -15.28 5.17 1.93
C THR A 37 -16.44 4.28 2.39
N ASP A 38 -16.09 3.20 3.08
CA ASP A 38 -17.00 2.22 3.67
C ASP A 38 -17.26 2.47 5.18
N ASP A 39 -17.01 3.70 5.67
CA ASP A 39 -17.21 4.13 7.06
C ASP A 39 -16.41 3.34 8.12
N GLY A 40 -15.42 2.54 7.71
CA GLY A 40 -14.57 1.78 8.63
C GLY A 40 -13.60 2.67 9.44
N GLY A 41 -13.29 3.86 8.92
CA GLY A 41 -12.36 4.79 9.54
C GLY A 41 -10.89 4.36 9.42
N PRO A 42 -9.96 5.20 9.89
CA PRO A 42 -8.52 4.93 9.74
C PRO A 42 -8.09 3.74 10.58
N THR A 43 -7.61 2.70 9.91
CA THR A 43 -7.09 1.48 10.54
C THR A 43 -5.63 1.26 10.13
N SER A 44 -4.83 0.66 11.03
CA SER A 44 -3.44 0.31 10.71
C SER A 44 -3.40 -0.80 9.67
N VAL A 45 -2.35 -0.84 8.85
CA VAL A 45 -2.19 -1.88 7.81
C VAL A 45 -2.23 -3.28 8.44
N GLN A 46 -1.59 -3.47 9.60
CA GLN A 46 -1.58 -4.73 10.33
C GLN A 46 -2.98 -5.19 10.75
N ARG A 47 -3.85 -4.27 11.18
CA ARG A 47 -5.22 -4.63 11.60
C ARG A 47 -6.10 -5.12 10.45
N VAL A 48 -5.71 -4.90 9.20
CA VAL A 48 -6.39 -5.45 8.02
C VAL A 48 -5.68 -6.70 7.52
N PHE A 49 -4.35 -6.67 7.40
CA PHE A 49 -3.58 -7.81 6.87
C PHE A 49 -3.50 -8.99 7.84
N ASP A 50 -3.31 -8.75 9.14
CA ASP A 50 -3.14 -9.83 10.11
C ASP A 50 -4.37 -10.77 10.12
N PRO A 51 -5.62 -10.26 10.24
CA PRO A 51 -6.80 -11.11 10.20
C PRO A 51 -7.00 -11.84 8.87
N VAL A 52 -6.63 -11.22 7.74
CA VAL A 52 -6.74 -11.85 6.41
C VAL A 52 -5.84 -13.07 6.33
N LEU A 53 -4.57 -12.91 6.72
CA LEU A 53 -3.56 -13.96 6.67
C LEU A 53 -3.85 -15.07 7.69
N GLU A 54 -4.26 -14.71 8.92
CA GLU A 54 -4.67 -15.68 9.95
C GLU A 54 -5.89 -16.47 9.51
N ALA A 55 -6.93 -15.80 8.98
CA ALA A 55 -8.10 -16.49 8.43
C ALA A 55 -7.72 -17.35 7.23
N ALA A 56 -6.72 -16.95 6.44
CA ALA A 56 -6.23 -17.74 5.32
C ALA A 56 -5.36 -18.96 5.73
N GLY A 57 -5.07 -19.14 7.02
CA GLY A 57 -4.24 -20.25 7.51
C GLY A 57 -2.73 -20.00 7.40
N VAL A 58 -2.32 -18.77 7.08
CA VAL A 58 -0.90 -18.39 6.98
C VAL A 58 -0.32 -18.21 8.39
N ARG A 59 0.74 -18.97 8.69
CA ARG A 59 1.46 -18.82 9.95
C ARG A 59 2.28 -17.53 9.96
N MET A 60 1.89 -16.60 10.83
CA MET A 60 2.66 -15.39 11.09
C MET A 60 4.00 -15.70 11.77
N PRO A 61 5.05 -14.89 11.51
CA PRO A 61 6.32 -15.04 12.20
C PRO A 61 6.17 -14.78 13.71
N ASP A 62 6.81 -15.61 14.53
CA ASP A 62 6.75 -15.54 16.00
C ASP A 62 7.37 -14.24 16.56
N LYS A 63 8.22 -13.55 15.77
CA LYS A 63 8.92 -12.33 16.17
C LYS A 63 8.53 -11.16 15.28
N ARG A 64 7.96 -10.11 15.90
CA ARG A 64 7.68 -8.83 15.25
C ARG A 64 8.69 -7.78 15.71
N ILE A 65 9.44 -7.20 14.77
CA ILE A 65 10.41 -6.14 15.06
C ILE A 65 9.69 -4.80 14.88
N ARG A 66 9.70 -3.96 15.92
CA ARG A 66 9.19 -2.59 15.85
C ARG A 66 10.34 -1.65 15.53
N VAL A 67 10.30 -1.04 14.36
CA VAL A 67 11.28 -0.03 13.92
C VAL A 67 10.60 1.34 13.89
N HIS A 68 11.30 2.36 14.38
CA HIS A 68 10.78 3.73 14.36
C HIS A 68 10.65 4.23 12.91
N TRP A 69 9.53 4.87 12.56
CA TRP A 69 9.21 5.25 11.18
C TRP A 69 10.30 6.12 10.51
N ARG A 70 10.96 7.00 11.28
CA ARG A 70 12.07 7.84 10.78
C ARG A 70 13.25 7.01 10.25
N LEU A 71 13.57 5.89 10.91
CA LEU A 71 14.64 5.01 10.47
C LEU A 71 14.24 4.29 9.17
N LEU A 72 12.99 3.81 9.10
CA LEU A 72 12.44 3.22 7.87
C LEU A 72 12.40 4.23 6.72
N TYR A 73 12.09 5.50 7.01
CA TYR A 73 12.09 6.57 6.01
C TYR A 73 13.50 6.85 5.46
N LEU A 74 14.51 6.91 6.32
CA LEU A 74 15.91 7.07 5.88
C LEU A 74 16.38 5.86 5.07
N LEU A 75 16.03 4.65 5.49
CA LEU A 75 16.36 3.43 4.77
C LEU A 75 15.68 3.38 3.40
N ALA A 76 14.40 3.78 3.32
CA ALA A 76 13.68 3.89 2.05
C ALA A 76 14.30 4.94 1.12
N ALA A 77 14.79 6.06 1.66
CA ALA A 77 15.52 7.07 0.88
C ALA A 77 16.80 6.49 0.26
N LEU A 78 17.52 5.64 1.02
CA LEU A 78 18.71 4.95 0.52
C LEU A 78 18.34 3.94 -0.58
N PHE A 79 17.29 3.15 -0.40
CA PHE A 79 16.82 2.22 -1.43
C PHE A 79 16.39 2.93 -2.71
N GLU A 80 15.67 4.04 -2.61
CA GLU A 80 15.32 4.87 -3.77
C GLU A 80 16.55 5.41 -4.49
N LEU A 81 17.57 5.88 -3.76
CA LEU A 81 18.82 6.36 -4.34
C LEU A 81 19.57 5.24 -5.07
N VAL A 82 19.70 4.08 -4.45
CA VAL A 82 20.37 2.92 -5.05
C VAL A 82 19.60 2.43 -6.27
N ALA A 83 18.28 2.33 -6.17
CA ALA A 83 17.42 1.91 -7.27
C ALA A 83 17.51 2.89 -8.46
N TRP A 84 17.56 4.20 -8.18
CA TRP A 84 17.76 5.22 -9.22
C TRP A 84 19.11 5.09 -9.92
N VAL A 85 20.20 4.83 -9.18
CA VAL A 85 21.54 4.62 -9.76
C VAL A 85 21.61 3.33 -10.58
N LEU A 86 20.87 2.29 -10.17
CA LEU A 86 20.88 0.98 -10.81
C LEU A 86 19.81 0.82 -11.91
N ASP A 87 19.01 1.86 -12.18
CA ASP A 87 17.84 1.81 -13.05
C ASP A 87 16.90 0.63 -12.71
N ASP A 88 16.57 0.50 -11.41
CA ASP A 88 15.78 -0.59 -10.84
C ASP A 88 14.60 -0.04 -10.03
N LYS A 89 13.66 -0.92 -9.67
CA LYS A 89 12.56 -0.57 -8.76
C LYS A 89 13.05 -0.63 -7.31
N PRO A 90 12.85 0.39 -6.47
CA PRO A 90 13.23 0.33 -5.07
C PRO A 90 12.41 -0.74 -4.32
N VAL A 91 13.08 -1.49 -3.45
CA VAL A 91 12.45 -2.47 -2.56
C VAL A 91 11.45 -1.82 -1.61
N LEU A 92 11.77 -0.62 -1.12
CA LEU A 92 10.97 0.11 -0.16
C LEU A 92 11.00 1.61 -0.51
N MET A 93 9.83 2.21 -0.65
CA MET A 93 9.69 3.62 -0.98
C MET A 93 9.33 4.45 0.25
N ARG A 94 9.80 5.70 0.31
CA ARG A 94 9.42 6.69 1.34
C ARG A 94 7.92 6.90 1.36
N MET A 95 7.29 6.90 0.18
CA MET A 95 5.84 7.03 0.03
C MET A 95 5.09 5.90 0.72
N GLU A 96 5.58 4.67 0.67
CA GLU A 96 4.94 3.53 1.34
C GLU A 96 5.01 3.67 2.87
N ILE A 97 6.17 4.09 3.39
CA ILE A 97 6.34 4.36 4.82
C ILE A 97 5.41 5.49 5.29
N LEU A 98 5.32 6.59 4.55
CA LEU A 98 4.44 7.69 4.91
C LEU A 98 2.96 7.29 4.84
N LYS A 99 2.53 6.59 3.80
CA LYS A 99 1.14 6.12 3.67
C LYS A 99 0.76 5.13 4.78
N ALA A 100 1.70 4.30 5.24
CA ALA A 100 1.47 3.37 6.33
C ALA A 100 1.48 4.05 7.72
N HIS A 101 2.30 5.09 7.89
CA HIS A 101 2.47 5.78 9.17
C HIS A 101 1.41 6.84 9.43
N VAL A 102 1.02 7.61 8.41
CA VAL A 102 0.07 8.72 8.55
C VAL A 102 -1.37 8.21 8.55
N ALA A 103 -2.17 8.72 9.48
CA ALA A 103 -3.60 8.44 9.52
C ALA A 103 -4.32 9.22 8.40
N HIS A 104 -4.83 8.48 7.41
CA HIS A 104 -5.65 9.04 6.34
C HIS A 104 -7.13 8.88 6.69
N THR A 105 -7.87 10.00 6.72
CA THR A 105 -9.31 10.05 6.97
C THR A 105 -9.98 10.80 5.84
N PHE A 106 -11.12 10.30 5.39
CA PHE A 106 -11.88 10.89 4.28
C PHE A 106 -13.36 11.00 4.66
N ARG A 107 -14.08 11.92 4.02
CA ARG A 107 -15.53 12.10 4.19
C ARG A 107 -16.22 11.89 2.85
N ALA A 108 -17.10 10.89 2.77
CA ALA A 108 -17.90 10.60 1.59
C ALA A 108 -19.23 11.38 1.53
N ASP A 109 -19.41 12.44 2.32
CA ASP A 109 -20.67 13.18 2.41
C ASP A 109 -21.12 13.76 1.05
N ALA A 110 -20.17 14.25 0.25
CA ALA A 110 -20.47 14.75 -1.09
C ALA A 110 -20.95 13.63 -2.02
N ALA A 111 -20.31 12.45 -1.98
CA ALA A 111 -20.71 11.30 -2.77
C ALA A 111 -22.11 10.81 -2.35
N ARG A 112 -22.39 10.76 -1.05
CA ARG A 112 -23.71 10.38 -0.50
C ARG A 112 -24.81 11.32 -0.97
N ARG A 113 -24.61 12.62 -0.81
CA ARG A 113 -25.63 13.63 -1.10
C ARG A 113 -25.85 13.85 -2.59
N ILE A 114 -24.78 13.89 -3.39
CA ILE A 114 -24.86 14.29 -4.80
C ILE A 114 -25.00 13.07 -5.71
N LEU A 115 -24.23 12.01 -5.46
CA LEU A 115 -24.25 10.80 -6.28
C LEU A 115 -25.31 9.80 -5.81
N GLY A 116 -25.71 9.86 -4.53
CA GLY A 116 -26.56 8.86 -3.90
C GLY A 116 -25.78 7.63 -3.42
N TYR A 117 -24.45 7.72 -3.36
CA TYR A 117 -23.58 6.62 -2.94
C TYR A 117 -23.93 6.15 -1.52
N ARG A 118 -24.00 4.84 -1.31
CA ARG A 118 -24.14 4.23 0.01
C ARG A 118 -23.21 3.02 0.10
N PRO A 119 -22.34 2.94 1.13
CA PRO A 119 -21.43 1.82 1.26
C PRO A 119 -22.24 0.53 1.47
N ARG A 120 -21.99 -0.47 0.62
CA ARG A 120 -22.63 -1.79 0.70
C ARG A 120 -21.83 -2.78 1.52
N TYR A 121 -20.53 -2.55 1.61
CA TYR A 121 -19.58 -3.43 2.27
C TYR A 121 -19.06 -2.78 3.54
N THR A 122 -18.67 -3.62 4.48
CA THR A 122 -17.91 -3.21 5.66
C THR A 122 -16.47 -3.67 5.50
N THR A 123 -15.54 -3.02 6.18
CA THR A 123 -14.13 -3.45 6.18
C THR A 123 -13.99 -4.90 6.66
N ALA A 124 -14.79 -5.32 7.64
CA ALA A 124 -14.80 -6.69 8.15
C ALA A 124 -15.25 -7.71 7.08
N TYR A 125 -16.28 -7.38 6.31
CA TYR A 125 -16.72 -8.21 5.18
C TYR A 125 -15.61 -8.35 4.12
N GLY A 126 -14.97 -7.23 3.75
CA GLY A 126 -13.87 -7.24 2.79
C GLY A 126 -12.68 -8.11 3.24
N ILE A 127 -12.34 -8.06 4.54
CA ILE A 127 -11.32 -8.93 5.14
C ILE A 127 -11.68 -10.41 4.98
N GLN A 128 -12.92 -10.80 5.26
CA GLN A 128 -13.37 -12.20 5.16
C GLN A 128 -13.35 -12.71 3.71
N MET A 129 -13.86 -11.90 2.78
CA MET A 129 -13.87 -12.22 1.35
C MET A 129 -12.45 -12.38 0.82
N TRP A 130 -11.55 -11.46 1.18
CA TRP A 130 -10.15 -11.56 0.77
C TRP A 130 -9.47 -12.80 1.34
N ALA A 131 -9.69 -13.12 2.62
CA ALA A 131 -9.14 -14.34 3.22
C ALA A 131 -9.67 -15.62 2.54
N GLN A 132 -10.94 -15.64 2.14
CA GLN A 132 -11.50 -16.74 1.37
C GLN A 132 -10.82 -16.87 -0.01
N GLN A 133 -10.75 -15.76 -0.75
CA GLN A 133 -10.10 -15.75 -2.06
C GLN A 133 -8.63 -16.18 -1.97
N LEU A 134 -7.92 -15.75 -0.91
CA LEU A 134 -6.53 -16.14 -0.68
C LEU A 134 -6.40 -17.65 -0.45
N ARG A 135 -7.30 -18.27 0.34
CA ARG A 135 -7.32 -19.72 0.54
C ARG A 135 -7.58 -20.48 -0.76
N GLU A 136 -8.52 -20.01 -1.57
CA GLU A 136 -8.86 -20.64 -2.83
C GLU A 136 -7.72 -20.54 -3.86
N THR A 137 -7.00 -19.42 -3.89
CA THR A 137 -5.92 -19.17 -4.85
C THR A 137 -4.57 -19.75 -4.43
N GLN A 138 -4.24 -19.78 -3.14
CA GLN A 138 -2.98 -20.35 -2.64
C GLN A 138 -3.09 -21.82 -2.19
N GLY A 139 -4.26 -22.29 -1.74
CA GLY A 139 -4.36 -23.57 -1.06
C GLY A 139 -3.42 -23.67 0.16
N ASP A 140 -2.79 -24.83 0.37
CA ASP A 140 -1.77 -25.05 1.40
C ASP A 140 -0.35 -24.66 0.95
N GLN A 141 -0.20 -24.02 -0.22
CA GLN A 141 1.13 -23.66 -0.69
C GLN A 141 1.73 -22.57 0.21
N PRO A 142 3.00 -22.73 0.65
CA PRO A 142 3.66 -21.66 1.39
C PRO A 142 3.73 -20.41 0.51
N LEU A 143 3.56 -19.24 1.13
CA LEU A 143 3.83 -17.95 0.48
C LEU A 143 5.28 -17.94 -0.03
N GLU A 144 5.47 -18.27 -1.31
CA GLU A 144 6.77 -18.25 -1.94
C GLU A 144 7.16 -16.79 -2.18
N ILE A 145 8.27 -16.36 -1.59
CA ILE A 145 8.83 -15.05 -1.88
C ILE A 145 9.45 -15.15 -3.28
N ASP A 146 8.97 -14.33 -4.22
CA ASP A 146 9.46 -14.31 -5.59
C ASP A 146 11.01 -14.23 -5.60
N PRO A 147 11.72 -15.21 -6.20
CA PRO A 147 13.17 -15.22 -6.26
C PRO A 147 13.75 -13.98 -6.97
N VAL A 148 12.98 -13.31 -7.81
CA VAL A 148 13.34 -12.01 -8.41
C VAL A 148 13.41 -10.92 -7.34
N GLU A 149 12.45 -10.86 -6.42
CA GLU A 149 12.46 -9.93 -5.30
C GLU A 149 13.60 -10.22 -4.32
N ILE A 150 13.89 -11.49 -4.03
CA ILE A 150 15.05 -11.86 -3.20
C ILE A 150 16.36 -11.38 -3.84
N ARG A 151 16.51 -11.57 -5.15
CA ARG A 151 17.70 -11.12 -5.90
C ARG A 151 17.81 -9.60 -5.91
N ARG A 152 16.68 -8.90 -6.09
CA ARG A 152 16.60 -7.44 -6.06
C ARG A 152 17.00 -6.90 -4.69
N LEU A 153 16.44 -7.48 -3.62
CA LEU A 153 16.81 -7.21 -2.23
C LEU A 153 18.32 -7.38 -2.01
N GLY A 154 18.87 -8.52 -2.41
CA GLY A 154 20.30 -8.80 -2.31
C GLY A 154 21.13 -7.73 -3.03
N ARG A 155 20.79 -7.41 -4.28
CA ARG A 155 21.49 -6.39 -5.06
C ARG A 155 21.45 -5.02 -4.39
N GLN A 156 20.27 -4.55 -3.97
CA GLN A 156 20.12 -3.23 -3.36
C GLN A 156 20.75 -3.13 -1.96
N LEU A 157 20.93 -4.24 -1.25
CA LEU A 157 21.68 -4.28 0.01
C LEU A 157 23.20 -4.30 -0.21
N ILE A 158 23.68 -5.01 -1.24
CA ILE A 158 25.12 -5.14 -1.52
C ILE A 158 25.70 -3.84 -2.11
N THR A 159 24.96 -3.16 -2.99
CA THR A 159 25.44 -1.95 -3.69
C THR A 159 25.93 -0.83 -2.75
N PRO A 160 25.17 -0.37 -1.73
CA PRO A 160 25.64 0.69 -0.84
C PRO A 160 26.89 0.28 -0.03
N VAL A 161 27.03 -1.00 0.32
CA VAL A 161 28.22 -1.53 1.00
C VAL A 161 29.44 -1.47 0.08
N ALA A 162 29.31 -1.93 -1.17
CA ALA A 162 30.39 -1.91 -2.15
C ALA A 162 30.87 -0.49 -2.49
N VAL A 163 29.93 0.45 -2.66
CA VAL A 163 30.25 1.88 -2.86
C VAL A 163 31.01 2.44 -1.66
N GLY A 164 30.55 2.15 -0.43
CA GLY A 164 31.21 2.60 0.80
C GLY A 164 32.66 2.10 0.91
N VAL A 165 32.91 0.82 0.63
CA VAL A 165 34.25 0.23 0.63
C VAL A 165 35.15 0.88 -0.42
N THR A 166 34.63 1.13 -1.62
CA THR A 166 35.39 1.73 -2.71
C THR A 166 35.80 3.18 -2.40
N LEU A 167 34.86 3.98 -1.86
CA LEU A 167 35.14 5.35 -1.44
C LEU A 167 36.14 5.40 -0.28
N ALA A 168 36.04 4.48 0.69
CA ALA A 168 36.99 4.39 1.80
C ALA A 168 38.40 4.03 1.32
N ALA A 169 38.53 3.06 0.39
CA ALA A 169 39.81 2.70 -0.21
C ALA A 169 40.42 3.86 -1.00
N LEU A 170 39.61 4.60 -1.77
CA LEU A 170 40.06 5.78 -2.51
C LEU A 170 40.54 6.90 -1.57
N ALA A 171 39.78 7.18 -0.50
CA ALA A 171 40.15 8.17 0.50
C ALA A 171 41.41 7.79 1.29
N TYR A 172 41.64 6.49 1.51
CA TYR A 172 42.88 5.99 2.12
C TYR A 172 44.08 6.18 1.17
N SER A 173 43.91 5.86 -0.11
CA SER A 173 44.95 6.03 -1.14
C SER A 173 45.33 7.49 -1.43
N LEU A 174 44.45 8.45 -1.13
CA LEU A 174 44.74 9.88 -1.30
C LEU A 174 45.45 10.51 -0.07
N LYS A 175 45.56 9.77 1.04
CA LYS A 175 46.22 10.22 2.28
C LYS A 175 47.65 9.69 2.45
N GLY A 176 48.09 8.75 1.62
CA GLY A 176 49.45 8.20 1.59
C GLY A 176 50.22 8.73 0.38
#